data_AF-A0A319DQ35-F1
#
_entry.id   AF-A0A319DQ35-F1
#
_cell.length_a   1.000
_cell.length_b   1.000
_cell.length_c   1.000
_cell.angle_alpha   90.00
_cell.angle_beta   90.00
_cell.angle_gamma   90.00
#
_symmetry.space_group_name_H-M   'P 1'
#
loop_
_entity.id
_entity.type
_entity.pdbx_description
1 polymer ?
#
loop_
_entity_poly.entity_id
_entity_poly.type
_entity_poly.pdbx_seq_one_letter_code
_entity_poly.pdbx_strand_id
1 'polypeptide(L)'
;SQPFFERPLEEKIAECANSGAGSLSRFVPFASEKIRGIAHLDESIEFQHGLYEQPGNWSVSGQELLDASKAFHEECHRIQFHIFDCVSPSLSLSRPLSAIHSYRNTFVAPYNYRFDGDQDTDPRRVPPHIDPATMLFCFQDEYAGLEVADMSKVTRSISTTAVQKADVLFVPMTAQPGEFVPVSRACLAAASRGREALGASRDKTGGYLGVSCELLDGAGFGDEL
;
A
#
# COMPACT_ATOMS: atom_id res chain seq x y z
N SER A 1 -4.46 14.43 6.20
CA SER A 1 -3.80 14.48 4.87
C SER A 1 -4.33 15.59 3.98
N GLN A 2 -5.62 15.96 4.03
CA GLN A 2 -6.22 16.99 3.17
C GLN A 2 -5.45 18.33 3.09
N PRO A 3 -5.02 18.97 4.20
CA PRO A 3 -4.30 20.25 4.10
C PRO A 3 -2.99 20.18 3.31
N PHE A 4 -2.32 19.02 3.31
CA PHE A 4 -1.14 18.78 2.49
C PHE A 4 -1.52 18.70 1.00
N PHE A 5 -2.55 17.93 0.65
CA PHE A 5 -2.93 17.68 -0.75
C PHE A 5 -3.55 18.89 -1.45
N GLU A 6 -4.18 19.80 -0.70
CA GLU A 6 -4.74 21.07 -1.21
C GLU A 6 -3.67 22.08 -1.68
N ARG A 7 -2.40 21.85 -1.35
CA ARG A 7 -1.30 22.71 -1.79
C ARG A 7 -1.00 22.58 -3.28
N PRO A 8 -0.37 23.59 -3.90
CA PRO A 8 0.12 23.53 -5.28
C PRO A 8 1.04 22.32 -5.52
N LEU A 9 0.97 21.76 -6.73
CA LEU A 9 1.74 20.56 -7.10
C LEU A 9 3.25 20.78 -6.96
N GLU A 10 3.72 21.95 -7.39
CA GLU A 10 5.12 22.33 -7.38
C GLU A 10 5.66 22.41 -5.96
N GLU A 11 4.85 22.85 -5.00
CA GLU A 11 5.23 22.89 -3.58
C GLU A 11 5.36 21.49 -2.99
N LYS A 12 4.43 20.58 -3.30
CA LYS A 12 4.48 19.19 -2.83
C LYS A 12 5.71 18.47 -3.37
N ILE A 13 6.01 18.66 -4.66
CA ILE A 13 7.21 18.09 -5.31
C ILE A 13 8.48 18.67 -4.67
N ALA A 14 8.56 20.00 -4.53
CA ALA A 14 9.72 20.67 -3.98
C ALA A 14 9.97 20.28 -2.51
N GLU A 15 8.91 20.12 -1.70
CA GLU A 15 9.03 19.69 -0.31
C GLU A 15 9.63 18.28 -0.23
N CYS A 16 9.11 17.30 -0.96
CA CYS A 16 9.67 15.95 -0.92
C CYS A 16 11.09 15.86 -1.48
N ALA A 17 11.44 16.67 -2.49
CA ALA A 17 12.81 16.74 -3.01
C ALA A 17 13.78 17.36 -2.01
N ASN A 18 13.34 18.38 -1.27
CA ASN A 18 14.19 19.17 -0.36
C ASN A 18 14.08 18.73 1.11
N SER A 19 13.25 17.73 1.43
CA SER A 19 13.05 17.23 2.80
C SER A 19 14.32 16.65 3.41
N GLY A 20 15.31 16.27 2.58
CA GLY A 20 16.50 15.54 3.01
C GLY A 20 16.25 14.04 3.19
N ALA A 21 15.03 13.57 2.92
CA ALA A 21 14.59 12.20 3.19
C ALA A 21 14.06 11.47 1.95
N GLY A 22 14.56 11.79 0.75
CA GLY A 22 14.07 11.27 -0.52
C GLY A 22 14.23 9.75 -0.72
N SER A 23 15.01 9.07 0.12
CA SER A 23 15.08 7.59 0.12
C SER A 23 14.03 6.92 1.01
N LEU A 24 13.40 7.66 1.93
CA LEU A 24 12.44 7.16 2.92
C LEU A 24 11.05 7.81 2.79
N SER A 25 10.94 8.79 1.89
CA SER A 25 9.69 9.45 1.54
C SER A 25 9.59 9.63 0.04
N ARG A 26 8.37 9.53 -0.48
CA ARG A 26 8.11 9.70 -1.92
C ARG A 26 6.77 10.36 -2.14
N PHE A 27 6.75 11.50 -2.82
CA PHE A 27 5.52 12.06 -3.36
C PHE A 27 5.26 11.50 -4.77
N VAL A 28 4.04 11.07 -5.02
CA VAL A 28 3.57 10.54 -6.30
C VAL A 28 2.56 11.52 -6.88
N PRO A 29 2.92 12.25 -7.95
CA PRO A 29 2.00 13.17 -8.61
C PRO A 29 0.79 12.47 -9.22
N PHE A 30 -0.31 13.21 -9.35
CA PHE A 30 -1.52 12.75 -10.02
C PHE A 30 -1.24 12.16 -11.40
N ALA A 31 -1.81 10.97 -11.69
CA ALA A 31 -1.67 10.28 -12.99
C ALA A 31 -0.23 9.93 -13.41
N SER A 32 0.73 9.97 -12.48
CA SER A 32 2.13 9.64 -12.77
C SER A 32 2.42 8.15 -12.75
N GLU A 33 1.79 7.40 -11.85
CA GLU A 33 1.89 5.94 -11.81
C GLU A 33 0.89 5.28 -12.76
N LYS A 34 1.25 4.10 -13.25
CA LYS A 34 0.47 3.35 -14.23
C LYS A 34 0.48 1.88 -13.86
N ILE A 35 -0.68 1.24 -14.02
CA ILE A 35 -0.77 -0.21 -14.10
C ILE A 35 -1.16 -0.60 -15.50
N ARG A 36 -0.34 -1.45 -16.13
CA ARG A 36 -0.61 -1.97 -17.49
C ARG A 36 -0.91 -0.84 -18.50
N GLY A 37 -0.20 0.28 -18.35
CA GLY A 37 -0.34 1.46 -19.21
C GLY A 37 -1.53 2.38 -18.88
N ILE A 38 -2.39 2.01 -17.94
CA ILE A 38 -3.51 2.83 -17.47
C ILE A 38 -3.06 3.62 -16.25
N ALA A 39 -3.18 4.94 -16.31
CA ALA A 39 -2.79 5.84 -15.22
C ALA A 39 -3.69 5.71 -14.00
N HIS A 40 -3.15 5.97 -12.81
CA HIS A 40 -3.96 6.07 -11.62
C HIS A 40 -4.39 7.50 -11.40
N LEU A 41 -5.67 7.69 -11.16
CA LEU A 41 -6.24 9.01 -10.95
C LEU A 41 -6.20 9.38 -9.46
N ASP A 42 -5.00 9.27 -8.87
CA ASP A 42 -4.68 9.63 -7.50
C ASP A 42 -3.32 10.32 -7.41
N GLU A 43 -3.14 11.12 -6.36
CA GLU A 43 -1.83 11.57 -5.88
C GLU A 43 -1.59 11.01 -4.47
N SER A 44 -0.33 10.76 -4.11
CA SER A 44 0.00 10.16 -2.82
C SER A 44 1.31 10.67 -2.24
N ILE A 45 1.50 10.44 -0.94
CA ILE A 45 2.79 10.60 -0.29
C ILE A 45 3.09 9.36 0.55
N GLU A 46 4.22 8.73 0.32
CA GLU A 46 4.63 7.50 0.99
C GLU A 46 5.66 7.84 2.07
N PHE A 47 5.48 7.29 3.27
CA PHE A 47 6.41 7.41 4.40
C PHE A 47 6.86 6.03 4.85
N GLN A 48 8.13 5.71 4.61
CA GLN A 48 8.75 4.54 5.20
C GLN A 48 8.98 4.78 6.70
N HIS A 49 8.87 3.74 7.52
CA HIS A 49 8.96 3.90 8.97
C HIS A 49 10.23 4.65 9.44
N GLY A 50 11.39 4.33 8.86
CA GLY A 50 12.67 4.95 9.25
C GLY A 50 12.73 6.48 9.06
N LEU A 51 11.78 7.05 8.30
CA LEU A 51 11.67 8.49 8.09
C LEU A 51 11.49 9.26 9.39
N TYR A 52 10.73 8.70 10.33
CA TYR A 52 10.33 9.40 11.57
C TYR A 52 11.49 9.64 12.55
N GLU A 53 12.66 9.07 12.29
CA GLU A 53 13.89 9.27 13.06
C GLU A 53 14.81 10.31 12.42
N GLN A 54 14.51 10.77 11.20
CA GLN A 54 15.35 11.70 10.46
C GLN A 54 14.83 13.14 10.58
N PRO A 55 15.74 14.11 10.78
CA PRO A 55 15.37 15.51 10.64
C PRO A 55 15.00 15.77 9.17
N GLY A 56 13.93 16.52 8.94
CA GLY A 56 13.54 16.92 7.59
C GLY A 56 13.03 18.35 7.54
N ASN A 57 13.17 18.96 6.37
CA ASN A 57 12.65 20.31 6.12
C ASN A 57 11.23 20.23 5.54
N TRP A 58 10.25 20.06 6.43
CA TRP A 58 8.84 19.97 6.08
C TRP A 58 8.15 21.32 6.27
N SER A 59 7.20 21.66 5.41
CA SER A 59 6.25 22.73 5.74
C SER A 59 5.42 22.36 6.98
N VAL A 60 4.70 23.32 7.54
CA VAL A 60 3.76 23.08 8.66
C VAL A 60 2.81 21.93 8.35
N SER A 61 2.14 21.97 7.18
CA SER A 61 1.21 20.91 6.78
C SER A 61 1.88 19.55 6.54
N GLY A 62 3.12 19.54 6.04
CA GLY A 62 3.91 18.32 5.84
C GLY A 62 4.33 17.71 7.17
N GLN A 63 4.76 18.53 8.12
CA GLN A 63 5.14 18.10 9.46
C GLN A 63 3.93 17.55 10.23
N GLU A 64 2.79 18.24 10.19
CA GLU A 64 1.54 17.75 10.81
C GLU A 64 1.11 16.39 10.22
N LEU A 65 1.22 16.23 8.90
CA LEU A 65 0.93 14.96 8.25
C LEU A 65 1.93 13.87 8.66
N LEU A 66 3.21 14.19 8.74
CA LEU A 66 4.26 13.26 9.15
C LEU A 66 4.05 12.79 10.59
N ASP A 67 3.78 13.71 11.51
CA ASP A 67 3.54 13.42 12.94
C ASP A 67 2.29 12.55 13.14
N ALA A 68 1.21 12.87 12.44
CA ALA A 68 0.00 12.04 12.45
C ALA A 68 0.25 10.66 11.85
N SER A 69 1.03 10.59 10.77
CA SER A 69 1.38 9.32 10.11
C SER A 69 2.24 8.44 11.00
N LYS A 70 3.12 9.01 11.83
CA LYS A 70 3.97 8.25 12.77
C LYS A 70 3.14 7.45 13.76
N ALA A 71 2.30 8.13 14.54
CA ALA A 71 1.48 7.47 15.55
C ALA A 71 0.57 6.40 14.93
N PHE A 72 0.03 6.69 13.75
CA PHE A 72 -0.79 5.75 13.01
C PHE A 72 0.00 4.54 12.50
N HIS A 73 1.21 4.75 11.99
CA HIS A 73 2.11 3.69 11.52
C HIS A 73 2.50 2.74 12.66
N GLU A 74 2.85 3.29 13.83
CA GLU A 74 3.19 2.54 15.04
C GLU A 74 2.04 1.63 15.50
N GLU A 75 0.81 2.14 15.55
CA GLU A 75 -0.36 1.33 15.92
C GLU A 75 -0.69 0.24 14.90
N CYS A 76 -0.64 0.57 13.61
CA CYS A 76 -0.82 -0.42 12.55
C CYS A 76 0.24 -1.52 12.65
N HIS A 77 1.49 -1.17 12.91
CA HIS A 77 2.56 -2.15 13.07
C HIS A 77 2.33 -3.08 14.26
N ARG A 78 1.90 -2.53 15.41
CA ARG A 78 1.54 -3.33 16.60
C ARG A 78 0.44 -4.35 16.26
N ILE A 79 -0.60 -3.91 15.55
CA ILE A 79 -1.71 -4.77 15.10
C ILE A 79 -1.20 -5.84 14.13
N GLN A 80 -0.39 -5.46 13.15
CA GLN A 80 0.18 -6.36 12.15
C GLN A 80 0.94 -7.52 12.78
N PHE A 81 1.83 -7.24 13.72
CA PHE A 81 2.65 -8.28 14.35
C PHE A 81 1.78 -9.24 15.18
N HIS A 82 0.73 -8.71 15.83
CA HIS A 82 -0.24 -9.56 16.50
C HIS A 82 -0.97 -10.49 15.52
N ILE A 83 -1.43 -9.97 14.37
CA ILE A 83 -2.06 -10.79 13.33
C ILE A 83 -1.07 -11.84 12.81
N PHE A 84 0.18 -11.45 12.55
CA PHE A 84 1.25 -12.35 12.13
C PHE A 84 1.46 -13.51 13.11
N ASP A 85 1.50 -13.23 14.41
CA ASP A 85 1.63 -14.26 15.43
C ASP A 85 0.39 -15.17 15.48
N CYS A 86 -0.82 -14.63 15.28
CA CYS A 86 -2.05 -15.41 15.23
C CYS A 86 -2.14 -16.32 14.00
N VAL A 87 -1.72 -15.86 12.82
CA VAL A 87 -1.86 -16.63 11.57
C VAL A 87 -0.69 -17.58 11.31
N SER A 88 0.52 -17.28 11.82
CA SER A 88 1.71 -18.09 11.57
C SER A 88 1.55 -19.58 11.89
N PRO A 89 0.92 -19.99 13.03
CA PRO A 89 0.69 -21.40 13.33
C PRO A 89 -0.14 -22.13 12.28
N SER A 90 -1.11 -21.45 11.67
CA SER A 90 -2.01 -22.02 10.66
C SER A 90 -1.37 -22.17 9.28
N LEU A 91 -0.21 -21.56 9.05
CA LEU A 91 0.44 -21.51 7.73
C LEU A 91 1.58 -22.52 7.59
N SER A 92 1.86 -23.31 8.63
CA SER A 92 2.94 -24.32 8.64
C SER A 92 4.30 -23.78 8.16
N LEU A 93 4.59 -22.52 8.46
CA LEU A 93 5.83 -21.85 8.08
C LEU A 93 7.01 -22.35 8.94
N SER A 94 8.20 -22.41 8.36
CA SER A 94 9.44 -22.75 9.09
C SER A 94 9.86 -21.67 10.09
N ARG A 95 9.44 -20.43 9.86
CA ARG A 95 9.60 -19.27 10.75
C ARG A 95 8.29 -18.49 10.79
N PRO A 96 7.88 -17.94 11.95
CA PRO A 96 6.69 -17.11 12.01
C PRO A 96 6.88 -15.85 11.16
N LEU A 97 5.77 -15.30 10.66
CA LEU A 97 5.76 -14.09 9.83
C LEU A 97 6.43 -12.91 10.55
N SER A 98 6.22 -12.77 11.86
CA SER A 98 6.85 -11.76 12.71
C SER A 98 8.38 -11.87 12.75
N ALA A 99 8.96 -13.04 12.50
CA ALA A 99 10.41 -13.23 12.47
C ALA A 99 11.05 -12.95 11.10
N ILE A 100 10.28 -12.82 10.03
CA ILE A 100 10.78 -12.59 8.66
C ILE A 100 10.39 -11.22 8.10
N HIS A 101 9.54 -10.47 8.80
CA HIS A 101 9.20 -9.09 8.47
C HIS A 101 9.92 -8.13 9.41
N SER A 102 10.34 -6.99 8.86
CA SER A 102 10.98 -5.92 9.62
C SER A 102 10.07 -4.70 9.63
N TYR A 103 10.02 -4.04 10.78
CA TYR A 103 9.40 -2.74 10.92
C TYR A 103 9.99 -1.69 9.97
N ARG A 104 11.26 -1.84 9.59
CA ARG A 104 11.92 -0.87 8.71
C ARG A 104 11.37 -0.89 7.28
N ASN A 105 10.72 -1.97 6.86
CA ASN A 105 10.21 -2.13 5.49
C ASN A 105 8.69 -1.97 5.42
N THR A 106 8.14 -1.14 6.31
CA THR A 106 6.72 -0.78 6.35
C THR A 106 6.55 0.66 5.90
N PHE A 107 5.43 0.92 5.21
CA PHE A 107 5.10 2.21 4.62
C PHE A 107 3.70 2.62 5.05
N VAL A 108 3.51 3.88 5.38
CA VAL A 108 2.20 4.54 5.40
C VAL A 108 2.09 5.39 4.16
N ALA A 109 1.00 5.24 3.41
CA ALA A 109 0.73 6.08 2.26
C ALA A 109 -0.70 6.62 2.37
N PRO A 110 -0.88 7.91 2.69
CA PRO A 110 -2.13 8.62 2.44
C PRO A 110 -2.22 8.95 0.96
N TYR A 111 -3.42 8.84 0.41
CA TYR A 111 -3.67 9.14 -0.98
C TYR A 111 -4.88 10.07 -1.13
N ASN A 112 -4.94 10.78 -2.26
CA ASN A 112 -6.00 11.70 -2.60
C ASN A 112 -6.51 11.41 -4.02
N TYR A 113 -7.78 11.07 -4.13
CA TYR A 113 -8.46 10.86 -5.41
C TYR A 113 -9.21 12.11 -5.82
N ARG A 114 -9.06 12.50 -7.09
CA ARG A 114 -9.80 13.63 -7.66
C ARG A 114 -10.90 13.13 -8.57
N PHE A 115 -12.08 13.74 -8.42
CA PHE A 115 -13.24 13.52 -9.27
C PHE A 115 -13.58 14.84 -9.95
N ASP A 116 -13.60 14.86 -11.28
CA ASP A 116 -13.82 16.09 -12.06
C ASP A 116 -15.33 16.40 -12.22
N GLY A 117 -16.08 16.27 -11.13
CA GLY A 117 -17.51 16.60 -11.03
C GLY A 117 -18.38 15.94 -12.11
N ASP A 118 -19.36 16.69 -12.63
CA ASP A 118 -20.41 16.19 -13.53
C ASP A 118 -19.91 15.67 -14.90
N GLN A 119 -18.64 15.91 -15.26
CA GLN A 119 -18.05 15.43 -16.51
C GLN A 119 -17.34 14.07 -16.35
N ASP A 120 -17.26 13.57 -15.12
CA ASP A 120 -16.54 12.36 -14.79
C ASP A 120 -17.40 11.11 -15.02
N THR A 121 -17.25 10.51 -16.21
CA THR A 121 -18.06 9.36 -16.63
C THR A 121 -17.50 8.00 -16.21
N ASP A 122 -16.27 7.94 -15.67
CA ASP A 122 -15.64 6.69 -15.21
C ASP A 122 -15.27 6.82 -13.72
N PRO A 123 -16.01 6.19 -12.80
CA PRO A 123 -15.70 6.27 -11.38
C PRO A 123 -14.38 5.56 -11.04
N ARG A 124 -13.83 4.73 -11.94
CA ARG A 124 -12.61 3.96 -11.67
C ARG A 124 -11.39 4.86 -11.70
N ARG A 125 -10.87 5.15 -10.51
CA ARG A 125 -9.59 5.86 -10.37
C ARG A 125 -8.40 4.95 -10.65
N VAL A 126 -8.56 3.66 -10.37
CA VAL A 126 -7.46 2.73 -10.20
C VAL A 126 -7.85 1.36 -10.79
N PRO A 127 -7.09 0.87 -11.79
CA PRO A 127 -7.26 -0.49 -12.31
C PRO A 127 -7.14 -1.60 -11.24
N PRO A 128 -7.86 -2.73 -11.40
CA PRO A 128 -7.70 -3.89 -10.53
C PRO A 128 -6.26 -4.42 -10.53
N HIS A 129 -5.72 -4.74 -9.35
CA HIS A 129 -4.35 -5.22 -9.19
C HIS A 129 -4.18 -5.96 -7.84
N ILE A 130 -2.95 -6.41 -7.58
CA ILE A 130 -2.57 -7.05 -6.32
C ILE A 130 -1.32 -6.33 -5.81
N ASP A 131 -1.39 -5.80 -4.60
CA ASP A 131 -0.22 -5.21 -3.95
C ASP A 131 0.90 -6.25 -3.72
N PRO A 132 2.17 -5.86 -3.88
CA PRO A 132 3.30 -6.72 -3.56
C PRO A 132 3.55 -6.83 -2.04
N ALA A 133 2.81 -6.08 -1.21
CA ALA A 133 2.89 -6.17 0.24
C ALA A 133 2.42 -7.53 0.76
N THR A 134 2.94 -7.97 1.91
CA THR A 134 2.44 -9.18 2.57
C THR A 134 1.04 -8.96 3.13
N MET A 135 0.84 -7.79 3.74
CA MET A 135 -0.41 -7.36 4.35
C MET A 135 -0.58 -5.88 4.07
N LEU A 136 -1.81 -5.50 3.76
CA LEU A 136 -2.24 -4.13 3.57
C LEU A 136 -3.40 -3.86 4.52
N PHE A 137 -3.32 -2.77 5.27
CA PHE A 137 -4.47 -2.21 5.98
C PHE A 137 -4.99 -1.01 5.21
N CYS A 138 -6.23 -1.08 4.77
CA CYS A 138 -6.91 0.04 4.12
C CYS A 138 -7.89 0.71 5.07
N PHE A 139 -7.77 2.03 5.17
CA PHE A 139 -8.71 2.89 5.87
C PHE A 139 -9.32 3.85 4.85
N GLN A 140 -10.64 3.98 4.89
CA GLN A 140 -11.43 4.77 3.95
C GLN A 140 -12.14 5.89 4.71
N ASP A 141 -12.33 7.03 4.05
CA ASP A 141 -13.24 8.07 4.51
C ASP A 141 -14.71 7.72 4.16
N GLU A 142 -15.60 8.68 4.37
CA GLU A 142 -17.03 8.50 4.11
C GLU A 142 -17.39 8.34 2.62
N TYR A 143 -16.50 8.74 1.70
CA TYR A 143 -16.75 8.59 0.26
C TYR A 143 -16.54 7.14 -0.20
N ALA A 144 -15.61 6.42 0.44
CA ALA A 144 -15.29 5.03 0.15
C ALA A 144 -15.02 4.75 -1.36
N GLY A 145 -14.99 3.48 -1.76
CA GLY A 145 -14.82 3.08 -3.17
C GLY A 145 -13.94 1.85 -3.38
N LEU A 146 -13.40 1.26 -2.30
CA LEU A 146 -12.66 0.02 -2.38
C LEU A 146 -13.55 -1.14 -2.81
N GLU A 147 -13.12 -1.84 -3.85
CA GLU A 147 -13.65 -3.15 -4.20
C GLU A 147 -12.54 -4.20 -4.12
N VAL A 148 -12.81 -5.32 -3.45
CA VAL A 148 -11.87 -6.44 -3.33
C VAL A 148 -12.40 -7.64 -4.10
N ALA A 149 -11.57 -8.22 -4.95
CA ALA A 149 -11.92 -9.45 -5.64
C ALA A 149 -12.02 -10.62 -4.64
N ASP A 150 -13.16 -11.32 -4.61
CA ASP A 150 -13.33 -12.56 -3.88
C ASP A 150 -12.61 -13.70 -4.61
N MET A 151 -11.47 -14.09 -4.05
CA MET A 151 -10.61 -15.15 -4.59
C MET A 151 -10.86 -16.51 -3.94
N SER A 152 -11.90 -16.67 -3.10
CA SER A 152 -12.18 -17.90 -2.34
C SER A 152 -12.38 -19.13 -3.24
N LYS A 153 -13.00 -18.93 -4.41
CA LYS A 153 -13.24 -19.98 -5.41
C LYS A 153 -12.11 -20.14 -6.43
N VAL A 154 -11.09 -19.30 -6.35
CA VAL A 154 -9.93 -19.35 -7.24
C VAL A 154 -8.92 -20.37 -6.69
N THR A 155 -8.83 -21.51 -7.37
CA THR A 155 -7.96 -22.61 -6.93
C THR A 155 -6.54 -22.55 -7.53
N ARG A 156 -6.35 -21.79 -8.61
CA ARG A 156 -5.07 -21.61 -9.32
C ARG A 156 -4.38 -20.30 -8.94
N SER A 157 -3.04 -20.25 -9.08
CA SER A 157 -2.33 -18.96 -8.99
C SER A 157 -2.82 -18.06 -10.13
N ILE A 158 -3.33 -16.88 -9.78
CA ILE A 158 -3.80 -15.86 -10.73
C ILE A 158 -2.77 -14.73 -10.71
N SER A 159 -2.20 -14.44 -11.88
CA SER A 159 -1.38 -13.24 -12.04
C SER A 159 -2.25 -12.00 -11.92
N THR A 160 -1.65 -10.85 -11.60
CA THR A 160 -2.34 -9.54 -11.62
C THR A 160 -3.09 -9.29 -12.93
N THR A 161 -2.56 -9.77 -14.06
CA THR A 161 -3.18 -9.72 -15.40
C THR A 161 -4.49 -10.52 -15.50
N ALA A 162 -4.63 -11.56 -14.68
CA ALA A 162 -5.74 -12.49 -14.73
C ALA A 162 -6.85 -12.16 -13.74
N VAL A 163 -6.68 -11.24 -12.76
CA VAL A 163 -7.79 -10.84 -11.85
C VAL A 163 -8.89 -10.09 -12.62
N GLN A 164 -8.52 -9.11 -13.44
CA GLN A 164 -9.47 -8.33 -14.24
C GLN A 164 -10.18 -9.18 -15.32
N LYS A 165 -9.55 -10.28 -15.73
CA LYS A 165 -10.08 -11.21 -16.74
C LYS A 165 -10.72 -12.46 -16.14
N ALA A 166 -10.51 -12.69 -14.85
CA ALA A 166 -11.17 -13.77 -14.15
C ALA A 166 -12.59 -13.30 -13.85
N ASP A 167 -13.53 -14.20 -14.03
CA ASP A 167 -14.92 -14.00 -13.64
C ASP A 167 -15.02 -14.07 -12.10
N VAL A 168 -14.38 -13.11 -11.43
CA VAL A 168 -14.33 -12.97 -9.98
C VAL A 168 -15.28 -11.87 -9.55
N LEU A 169 -15.98 -12.14 -8.45
CA LEU A 169 -16.86 -11.15 -7.85
C LEU A 169 -16.00 -10.08 -7.16
N PHE A 170 -16.18 -8.83 -7.55
CA PHE A 170 -15.68 -7.69 -6.79
C PHE A 170 -16.69 -7.35 -5.70
N VAL A 171 -16.24 -7.42 -4.45
CA VAL A 171 -17.06 -7.16 -3.27
C VAL A 171 -16.73 -5.74 -2.80
N PRO A 172 -17.73 -4.83 -2.74
CA PRO A 172 -17.52 -3.49 -2.22
C PRO A 172 -17.22 -3.56 -0.73
N MET A 173 -16.18 -2.86 -0.29
CA MET A 173 -15.83 -2.73 1.12
C MET A 173 -16.43 -1.45 1.66
N THR A 174 -17.45 -1.57 2.52
CA THR A 174 -18.07 -0.41 3.16
C THR A 174 -17.11 0.25 4.12
N ALA A 175 -17.01 1.59 4.08
CA ALA A 175 -16.34 2.33 5.14
C ALA A 175 -17.15 2.21 6.44
N GLN A 176 -16.53 1.66 7.49
CA GLN A 176 -17.10 1.60 8.83
C GLN A 176 -16.15 2.30 9.79
N PRO A 177 -16.61 3.32 10.54
CA PRO A 177 -15.77 4.01 11.51
C PRO A 177 -15.17 3.05 12.53
N GLY A 178 -13.83 3.09 12.66
CA GLY A 178 -13.09 2.22 13.58
C GLY A 178 -12.73 0.84 13.02
N GLU A 179 -13.10 0.53 11.78
CA GLU A 179 -12.71 -0.71 11.10
C GLU A 179 -11.64 -0.47 10.04
N PHE A 180 -10.85 -1.50 9.75
CA PHE A 180 -9.90 -1.53 8.64
C PHE A 180 -10.05 -2.85 7.89
N VAL A 181 -9.74 -2.83 6.59
CA VAL A 181 -9.79 -4.04 5.76
C VAL A 181 -8.38 -4.61 5.65
N PRO A 182 -8.09 -5.79 6.24
CA PRO A 182 -6.85 -6.50 6.00
C PRO A 182 -6.91 -7.23 4.65
N VAL A 183 -6.10 -6.80 3.69
CA VAL A 183 -5.90 -7.51 2.42
C VAL A 183 -4.55 -8.23 2.49
N SER A 184 -4.52 -9.50 2.11
CA SER A 184 -3.29 -10.29 2.11
C SER A 184 -2.95 -10.86 0.75
N ARG A 185 -1.64 -10.99 0.48
CA ARG A 185 -1.14 -11.56 -0.77
C ARG A 185 -1.18 -13.09 -0.76
N ALA A 186 -1.12 -13.63 -1.97
CA ALA A 186 -0.74 -15.00 -2.30
C ALA A 186 0.48 -15.59 -1.56
N CYS A 187 1.34 -14.81 -0.89
CA CYS A 187 2.41 -15.37 -0.03
C CYS A 187 1.84 -16.18 1.14
N LEU A 188 0.72 -15.77 1.74
CA LEU A 188 -0.01 -16.57 2.73
C LEU A 188 -0.66 -17.81 2.08
N ALA A 189 -1.14 -17.68 0.85
CA ALA A 189 -1.70 -18.78 0.08
C ALA A 189 -0.65 -19.79 -0.42
N ALA A 190 0.60 -19.37 -0.64
CA ALA A 190 1.73 -20.21 -1.05
C ALA A 190 2.37 -20.90 0.16
N ALA A 191 2.52 -20.18 1.27
CA ALA A 191 2.92 -20.69 2.57
C ALA A 191 2.02 -21.85 3.05
N SER A 192 0.71 -21.65 3.03
CA SER A 192 -0.29 -22.68 3.39
C SER A 192 -0.34 -23.87 2.42
N ARG A 193 0.31 -23.78 1.24
CA ARG A 193 0.33 -24.83 0.21
C ARG A 193 1.70 -25.50 0.02
N GLY A 194 2.70 -25.18 0.84
CA GLY A 194 4.00 -25.84 0.84
C GLY A 194 4.78 -25.76 -0.48
N ARG A 195 4.59 -24.71 -1.29
CA ARG A 195 5.34 -24.51 -2.54
C ARG A 195 6.15 -23.22 -2.51
N GLU A 196 7.42 -23.33 -2.91
CA GLU A 196 8.32 -22.21 -3.17
C GLU A 196 7.66 -21.19 -4.11
N ALA A 197 7.50 -19.96 -3.64
CA ALA A 197 6.95 -18.86 -4.43
C ALA A 197 8.10 -18.10 -5.10
N LEU A 198 8.41 -18.46 -6.35
CA LEU A 198 9.29 -17.71 -7.23
C LEU A 198 8.49 -16.68 -8.05
N GLY A 199 9.01 -15.45 -8.10
CA GLY A 199 8.72 -14.42 -9.11
C GLY A 199 7.61 -13.42 -8.78
N ALA A 200 7.98 -12.21 -8.35
CA ALA A 200 7.06 -11.06 -8.27
C ALA A 200 7.51 -9.96 -9.25
N SER A 201 6.61 -9.61 -10.17
CA SER A 201 6.69 -8.46 -11.09
C SER A 201 5.82 -7.33 -10.52
N ARG A 202 6.39 -6.12 -10.43
CA ARG A 202 5.81 -4.90 -9.84
C ARG A 202 4.77 -4.25 -10.75
N ASP A 203 3.66 -3.79 -10.18
CA ASP A 203 2.75 -2.75 -10.71
C ASP A 203 1.66 -2.51 -9.62
N LYS A 204 1.57 -1.30 -9.05
CA LYS A 204 0.62 -0.91 -7.96
C LYS A 204 -0.19 0.31 -8.37
N THR A 205 -1.43 0.44 -7.87
CA THR A 205 -2.45 1.51 -8.05
C THR A 205 -3.23 1.69 -6.74
N GLY A 206 -3.84 2.85 -6.42
CA GLY A 206 -4.86 2.88 -5.36
C GLY A 206 -4.66 3.92 -4.29
N GLY A 207 -5.50 4.95 -4.26
CA GLY A 207 -5.71 5.74 -3.07
C GLY A 207 -6.41 5.06 -1.88
N TYR A 208 -5.69 4.98 -0.77
CA TYR A 208 -6.10 4.39 0.50
C TYR A 208 -5.47 5.23 1.63
N LEU A 209 -5.62 4.88 2.91
CA LEU A 209 -4.49 5.02 3.83
C LEU A 209 -3.98 3.60 4.00
N GLY A 210 -2.90 3.26 3.29
CA GLY A 210 -2.36 1.91 3.21
C GLY A 210 -1.17 1.76 4.14
N VAL A 211 -1.21 0.82 5.09
CA VAL A 211 0.04 0.32 5.70
C VAL A 211 0.52 -0.88 4.90
N SER A 212 1.54 -0.67 4.06
CA SER A 212 2.13 -1.70 3.20
C SER A 212 3.43 -2.19 3.80
N CYS A 213 3.58 -3.50 4.00
CA CYS A 213 4.83 -4.09 4.49
C CYS A 213 5.45 -5.00 3.43
N GLU A 214 6.67 -4.68 3.01
CA GLU A 214 7.44 -5.50 2.06
C GLU A 214 8.31 -6.55 2.78
N LEU A 215 8.66 -7.62 2.06
CA LEU A 215 9.46 -8.75 2.54
C LEU A 215 10.92 -8.67 2.05
N LEU A 216 11.81 -8.97 3.01
CA LEU A 216 13.23 -9.39 2.94
C LEU A 216 14.34 -8.32 2.88
N ASP A 217 15.01 -8.19 4.02
CA ASP A 217 16.48 -8.05 4.11
C ASP A 217 17.13 -9.39 3.72
N GLY A 218 18.11 -9.36 2.81
CA GLY A 218 19.03 -10.49 2.58
C GLY A 218 19.03 -11.11 1.18
N ALA A 219 19.32 -10.33 0.14
CA ALA A 219 20.10 -10.80 -1.01
C ALA A 219 20.87 -9.60 -1.55
N GLY A 220 22.21 -9.69 -1.51
CA GLY A 220 23.09 -8.61 -1.90
C GLY A 220 22.85 -8.17 -3.34
N PHE A 221 22.89 -6.85 -3.56
CA PHE A 221 23.09 -6.29 -4.89
C PHE A 221 24.50 -6.67 -5.34
N GLY A 222 24.59 -7.68 -6.21
CA GLY A 222 25.70 -7.81 -7.13
C GLY A 222 25.37 -6.95 -8.35
N ASP A 223 26.26 -6.00 -8.63
CA ASP A 223 26.37 -5.36 -9.93
C ASP A 223 26.36 -6.42 -11.04
N GLU A 224 25.49 -6.27 -12.04
CA GLU A 224 25.84 -6.46 -13.46
C GLU A 224 24.62 -6.15 -14.37
N LEU A 225 24.80 -5.07 -15.14
CA LEU A 225 24.20 -4.72 -16.45
C LEU A 225 22.74 -4.26 -16.50
#